data_AF-A0A1V6LX45-F1
#
_entry.id   AF-A0A1V6LX45-F1
#
_cell.length_a   1.000
_cell.length_b   1.000
_cell.length_c   1.000
_cell.angle_alpha   90.00
_cell.angle_beta   90.00
_cell.angle_gamma   90.00
#
_symmetry.space_group_name_H-M   'P 1'
#
loop_
_entity.id
_entity.type
_entity.pdbx_description
1 polymer ?
#
loop_
_entity_poly.entity_id
_entity_poly.type
_entity_poly.pdbx_seq_one_letter_code
_entity_poly.pdbx_strand_id
1 'polypeptide(L)' 'MKTFKKVLLLFGIGLTYIIMIYLTFHAVTNVYKTNNPIFAKKVVILTFFTNISMFAVSGYLIYKLKIPVEKK' A
#
# COMPACT_ATOMS: atom_id res chain seq x y z
N MET A 1 -18.35 14.94 3.85
CA MET A 1 -17.08 14.92 4.62
C MET A 1 -16.38 16.27 4.44
N LYS A 2 -15.96 16.95 5.53
CA LYS A 2 -15.28 18.26 5.44
C LYS A 2 -14.07 18.19 4.51
N THR A 3 -13.83 19.21 3.68
CA THR A 3 -12.75 19.29 2.67
C THR A 3 -11.39 18.88 3.23
N PHE A 4 -11.08 19.31 4.45
CA PHE A 4 -9.85 18.95 5.17
C PHE A 4 -9.64 17.43 5.31
N LYS A 5 -10.69 16.67 5.66
CA LYS A 5 -10.61 15.20 5.80
C LYS A 5 -10.39 14.51 4.44
N LYS A 6 -10.91 15.07 3.34
CA LYS A 6 -10.66 14.53 1.99
C LYS A 6 -9.19 14.70 1.60
N VAL A 7 -8.62 15.88 1.84
CA VAL A 7 -7.21 16.17 1.58
C VAL A 7 -6.29 15.27 2.41
N LEU A 8 -6.59 15.11 3.71
CA LEU A 8 -5.85 14.21 4.59
C LEU A 8 -5.87 12.75 4.11
N LEU A 9 -7.03 12.28 3.62
CA LEU A 9 -7.16 10.93 3.08
C LEU A 9 -6.38 10.73 1.78
N LEU A 10 -6.42 11.71 0.86
CA LEU A 10 -5.61 11.68 -0.37
C LEU A 10 -4.12 11.65 -0.04
N PHE A 11 -3.69 12.44 0.95
CA PHE A 11 -2.30 12.42 1.42
C PHE A 11 -1.92 11.05 2.00
N GLY A 12 -2.78 10.44 2.81
CA GLY A 12 -2.56 9.09 3.35
C GLY A 12 -2.46 8.01 2.26
N ILE A 13 -3.29 8.10 1.21
CA ILE A 13 -3.20 7.20 0.05
C ILE A 13 -1.87 7.39 -0.68
N GLY A 14 -1.46 8.64 -0.93
CA GLY A 14 -0.19 8.96 -1.56
C GLY A 14 1.01 8.43 -0.76
N LEU A 15 1.00 8.64 0.56
CA LEU A 15 2.02 8.10 1.47
C LEU A 15 2.08 6.56 1.41
N THR A 16 0.92 5.90 1.40
CA THR A 16 0.82 4.44 1.28
C THR A 16 1.49 3.94 0.00
N TYR A 17 1.30 4.66 -1.11
CA TYR A 17 1.92 4.32 -2.38
C TYR A 17 3.45 4.45 -2.36
N ILE A 18 3.97 5.51 -1.73
CA ILE A 18 5.41 5.70 -1.52
C ILE A 18 5.99 4.53 -0.70
N ILE A 19 5.30 4.13 0.37
CA ILE A 19 5.71 2.99 1.21
C ILE A 19 5.73 1.68 0.40
N MET A 20 4.72 1.43 -0.44
CA MET A 20 4.70 0.24 -1.31
C MET A 20 5.90 0.20 -2.28
N ILE A 21 6.25 1.34 -2.90
CA ILE A 21 7.40 1.44 -3.79
C ILE A 21 8.69 1.13 -3.02
N TYR A 22 8.87 1.75 -1.85
CA TYR A 22 10.03 1.52 -0.99
C TYR A 22 10.17 0.04 -0.58
N LEU A 23 9.08 -0.57 -0.09
CA LEU A 23 9.07 -1.98 0.31
C LEU A 23 9.43 -2.90 -0.86
N THR A 24 8.92 -2.61 -2.04
CA THR A 24 9.21 -3.38 -3.26
C THR A 24 10.69 -3.26 -3.62
N PHE A 25 11.24 -2.05 -3.62
CA PHE A 25 12.66 -1.84 -3.93
C PHE A 25 13.58 -2.50 -2.89
N HIS A 26 13.23 -2.41 -1.60
CA HIS A 26 13.95 -3.06 -0.51
C HIS A 26 13.92 -4.59 -0.66
N ALA A 27 12.76 -5.15 -1.01
CA ALA A 27 12.60 -6.58 -1.27
C ALA A 27 13.46 -7.05 -2.45
N VAL A 28 13.42 -6.33 -3.58
CA VAL A 28 14.27 -6.61 -4.76
C VAL A 28 15.75 -6.57 -4.38
N THR A 29 16.16 -5.55 -3.63
CA THR A 29 17.56 -5.41 -3.17
C THR A 29 17.99 -6.58 -2.30
N ASN A 30 17.14 -7.03 -1.38
CA ASN A 30 17.44 -8.18 -0.52
C ASN A 30 17.49 -9.51 -1.29
N VAL A 31 16.61 -9.68 -2.27
CA VAL A 31 16.64 -10.84 -3.17
C VAL A 31 17.90 -10.84 -4.04
N TYR A 32 18.32 -9.68 -4.53
CA TYR A 32 19.51 -9.57 -5.36
C TYR A 32 20.81 -9.84 -4.56
N LYS A 33 20.84 -9.44 -3.28
CA LYS A 33 22.02 -9.61 -2.41
C LYS A 33 22.15 -11.01 -1.81
N THR A 34 21.13 -11.85 -1.90
CA THR A 34 21.11 -13.16 -1.24
C THR A 34 21.32 -14.30 -2.23
N ASN A 35 22.20 -15.25 -1.89
CA ASN A 35 22.35 -16.50 -2.64
C ASN A 35 21.39 -17.60 -2.14
N ASN A 36 20.50 -17.28 -1.19
CA ASN A 36 19.56 -18.25 -0.61
C ASN A 36 18.18 -18.16 -1.30
N PRO A 37 17.81 -19.15 -2.14
CA PRO A 37 16.55 -19.11 -2.89
C PRO A 37 15.31 -19.22 -1.99
N ILE A 38 15.42 -19.92 -0.84
CA ILE A 38 14.30 -20.05 0.11
C ILE A 38 14.01 -18.70 0.76
N PHE A 39 15.06 -17.97 1.15
CA PHE A 39 14.92 -16.63 1.72
C PHE A 39 14.34 -15.66 0.68
N ALA A 40 14.88 -15.66 -0.54
CA ALA A 40 14.38 -14.83 -1.63
C ALA A 40 12.88 -15.06 -1.89
N LYS A 41 12.44 -16.33 -1.96
CA LYS A 41 11.04 -16.69 -2.15
C LYS A 41 10.15 -16.16 -1.02
N LYS A 42 10.59 -16.27 0.24
CA LYS A 42 9.85 -15.73 1.40
C LYS A 42 9.70 -14.22 1.32
N VAL A 43 10.77 -13.50 0.98
CA VAL A 43 10.74 -12.04 0.82
C VAL A 43 9.75 -11.63 -0.27
N VAL A 44 9.81 -12.24 -1.44
CA VAL A 44 8.89 -11.92 -2.56
C VAL A 44 7.43 -12.17 -2.17
N ILE A 45 7.13 -13.33 -1.57
CA ILE A 45 5.77 -13.69 -1.16
C ILE A 45 5.25 -12.71 -0.11
N LEU A 46 6.06 -12.40 0.91
CA LEU A 46 5.67 -11.47 1.96
C LEU A 46 5.38 -10.08 1.39
N THR A 47 6.29 -9.54 0.58
CA THR A 47 6.12 -8.22 -0.05
C THR A 47 4.89 -8.17 -0.95
N PHE A 48 4.60 -9.25 -1.69
CA PHE A 48 3.40 -9.33 -2.52
C PHE A 48 2.12 -9.22 -1.69
N PHE A 49 1.98 -10.00 -0.63
CA PHE A 49 0.78 -9.96 0.23
C PHE A 49 0.66 -8.63 1.00
N THR A 50 1.78 -8.05 1.44
CA THR A 50 1.79 -6.71 2.06
C THR A 50 1.29 -5.65 1.09
N ASN A 51 1.80 -5.63 -0.14
CA ASN A 51 1.39 -4.68 -1.17
C ASN A 51 -0.10 -4.86 -1.54
N ILE A 52 -0.60 -6.09 -1.68
CA ILE A 52 -2.03 -6.35 -1.92
C ILE A 52 -2.88 -5.80 -0.79
N SER A 53 -2.47 -6.02 0.46
CA SER A 53 -3.22 -5.55 1.63
C SER A 53 -3.27 -4.03 1.68
N MET A 54 -2.14 -3.35 1.44
CA MET A 54 -2.07 -1.89 1.36
C MET A 54 -2.91 -1.33 0.20
N PHE A 55 -2.91 -2.02 -0.94
CA PHE A 55 -3.73 -1.64 -2.09
C PHE A 55 -5.23 -1.81 -1.80
N ALA A 56 -5.64 -2.91 -1.17
CA ALA A 56 -7.02 -3.14 -0.77
C ALA A 56 -7.52 -2.09 0.23
N VAL A 57 -6.70 -1.76 1.24
CA VAL A 57 -7.01 -0.68 2.20
C VAL A 57 -7.15 0.65 1.48
N SER A 58 -6.22 0.99 0.58
CA SER A 58 -6.29 2.21 -0.22
C SER A 58 -7.55 2.26 -1.09
N GLY A 59 -7.89 1.16 -1.75
CA GLY A 59 -9.12 1.02 -2.54
C GLY A 59 -10.39 1.20 -1.71
N TYR A 60 -10.44 0.62 -0.51
CA TYR A 60 -11.55 0.82 0.43
C TYR A 60 -11.69 2.28 0.87
N LEU A 61 -10.57 2.95 1.15
CA LEU A 61 -10.57 4.38 1.51
C LEU A 61 -11.05 5.26 0.36
N ILE A 62 -10.65 4.96 -0.88
CA ILE A 62 -11.12 5.64 -2.09
C ILE A 62 -12.62 5.39 -2.30
N TYR A 63 -13.08 4.15 -2.14
CA TYR A 63 -14.51 3.82 -2.23
C TYR A 63 -15.33 4.63 -1.21
N LYS A 64 -14.87 4.68 0.04
CA LYS A 64 -15.49 5.48 1.10
C LYS A 64 -15.50 6.99 0.81
N LEU A 65 -14.50 7.50 0.06
CA LEU A 65 -14.46 8.88 -0.40
C LEU A 65 -15.46 9.18 -1.52
N LYS A 66 -15.77 8.18 -2.36
CA LYS A 66 -16.64 8.28 -3.54
C LYS A 66 -18.13 8.23 -3.18
N ILE A 67 -18.49 7.58 -2.07
CA ILE A 67 -19.85 7.59 -1.55
C ILE A 67 -20.18 9.03 -1.13
N PRO A 68 -21.18 9.69 -1.73
CA PRO A 68 -21.68 10.94 -1.17
C PRO A 68 -22.12 10.62 0.24
N VAL A 69 -21.64 11.40 1.21
CA VAL A 69 -22.13 11.34 2.59
C VAL A 69 -23.52 11.98 2.60
N GLU A 70 -24.46 11.38 1.89
CA GLU A 70 -25.88 11.59 2.03
C GLU A 70 -26.38 10.47 2.93
N LYS A 71 -26.31 10.70 4.24
CA LYS A 71 -27.31 10.19 5.16
C LYS A 71 -27.53 11.25 6.23
N LYS A 72 -28.70 11.88 6.11
CA LYS A 72 -29.57 12.57 7.09
C LYS A 72 -28.88 13.23 8.29
#